data_AF-A0A6B3HFS0-F1
#
_entry.id   AF-A0A6B3HFS0-F1
#
_cell.length_a   1.000
_cell.length_b   1.000
_cell.length_c   1.000
_cell.angle_alpha   90.00
_cell.angle_beta   90.00
_cell.angle_gamma   90.00
#
_symmetry.space_group_name_H-M   'P 1'
#
loop_
_entity.id
_entity.type
_entity.pdbx_description
1 polymer ?
#
loop_
_entity_poly.entity_id
_entity_poly.type
_entity_poly.pdbx_seq_one_letter_code
_entity_poly.pdbx_strand_id
1 'polypeptide(L)'
;HPLGYIATDVYARHQRMTGHNVLHTLGFDAFGLPAEQYAVQTGTHPRASTEANMENMKVQLRRLGLGHDNRRSFATIEAEYYKWTQWI
;
A
#
# COMPACT_ATOMS: atom_id res chain seq x y z
N HIS A 1 12.31 -1.98 -0.78
CA HIS A 1 11.17 -1.05 -0.65
C HIS A 1 11.53 0.33 -0.10
N PRO A 2 12.17 0.51 1.09
CA PRO A 2 12.18 1.81 1.78
C PRO A 2 12.85 2.95 1.00
N LEU A 3 13.89 2.67 0.21
CA LEU A 3 14.61 3.69 -0.57
C LEU A 3 13.67 4.50 -1.49
N GLY A 4 12.78 3.82 -2.21
CA GLY A 4 11.83 4.49 -3.12
C GLY A 4 10.85 5.37 -2.37
N TYR A 5 10.28 4.87 -1.27
CA TYR A 5 9.31 5.63 -0.47
C TYR A 5 9.93 6.83 0.27
N ILE A 6 11.21 6.73 0.66
CA ILE A 6 11.92 7.86 1.28
C ILE A 6 12.12 8.98 0.25
N ALA A 7 12.52 8.65 -0.98
CA ALA A 7 12.72 9.65 -2.02
C ALA A 7 11.42 10.42 -2.34
N THR A 8 10.30 9.71 -2.47
CA THR A 8 9.00 10.35 -2.72
C THR A 8 8.50 11.15 -1.52
N ASP A 9 8.77 10.70 -0.28
CA ASP A 9 8.41 11.45 0.93
C ASP A 9 9.20 12.75 1.06
N VAL A 10 10.51 12.72 0.78
CA VAL A 10 11.36 13.94 0.74
C VAL A 10 10.80 14.93 -0.27
N TYR A 11 10.48 14.48 -1.47
CA TYR A 11 9.92 15.34 -2.51
C TYR A 11 8.54 15.89 -2.11
N ALA A 12 7.65 15.05 -1.57
CA ALA A 12 6.33 15.47 -1.10
C ALA A 12 6.42 16.52 0.01
N ARG A 13 7.35 16.37 0.96
CA ARG A 13 7.61 17.38 2.00
C ARG A 13 8.12 18.69 1.42
N HIS A 14 9.07 18.63 0.50
CA HIS A 14 9.57 19.82 -0.19
C HIS A 14 8.44 20.59 -0.88
N GLN A 15 7.58 19.89 -1.65
CA GLN A 15 6.44 20.49 -2.33
C GLN A 15 5.44 21.13 -1.35
N ARG A 16 5.16 20.49 -0.20
CA ARG A 16 4.30 21.10 0.86
C ARG A 16 4.95 22.37 1.43
N MET A 17 6.26 22.35 1.68
CA MET A 17 6.99 23.50 2.22
C MET A 17 7.05 24.67 1.24
N THR A 18 6.97 24.41 -0.07
CA THR A 18 6.90 25.44 -1.11
C THR A 18 5.46 25.86 -1.45
N GLY A 19 4.48 25.50 -0.63
CA GLY A 19 3.10 25.98 -0.72
C GLY A 19 2.19 25.19 -1.66
N HIS A 20 2.61 24.04 -2.16
CA HIS A 20 1.78 23.21 -3.04
C HIS A 20 0.77 22.38 -2.24
N ASN A 21 -0.39 22.13 -2.86
CA ASN A 21 -1.34 21.13 -2.37
C ASN A 21 -0.90 19.73 -2.84
N VAL A 22 -0.35 18.93 -1.92
CA VAL A 22 0.30 17.65 -2.26
C VAL A 22 -0.57 16.47 -1.85
N LEU A 23 -0.94 15.64 -2.84
CA LEU A 23 -1.49 14.31 -2.60
C LEU A 23 -0.36 13.28 -2.66
N HIS A 24 -0.05 12.66 -1.52
CA HIS A 24 0.96 11.61 -1.40
C HIS A 24 0.33 10.45 -0.64
N THR A 25 0.05 9.34 -1.32
CA THR A 25 -0.75 8.21 -0.81
C THR A 25 -0.03 6.89 -1.05
N LEU A 26 -0.46 5.86 -0.34
CA LEU A 26 0.05 4.50 -0.49
C LEU A 26 -1.12 3.56 -0.82
N GLY A 27 -0.94 2.70 -1.81
CA GLY A 27 -1.85 1.59 -2.08
C GLY A 27 -1.14 0.25 -1.86
N PHE A 28 -1.92 -0.78 -1.58
CA PHE A 28 -1.43 -2.16 -1.52
C PHE A 28 -1.88 -2.91 -2.78
N ASP A 29 -0.92 -3.29 -3.60
CA ASP A 29 -1.15 -4.24 -4.68
C ASP A 29 -1.15 -5.65 -4.09
N ALA A 30 -2.36 -6.17 -3.86
CA ALA A 30 -2.64 -7.27 -2.95
C ALA A 30 -3.22 -8.51 -3.65
N PHE A 31 -3.47 -8.43 -4.96
CA PHE A 31 -3.92 -9.54 -5.80
C PHE A 31 -2.76 -10.17 -6.59
N GLY A 32 -3.05 -11.30 -7.24
CA GLY A 32 -2.19 -11.88 -8.26
C GLY A 32 -1.33 -13.04 -7.79
N LEU A 33 -0.55 -13.56 -8.75
CA LEU A 33 0.25 -14.78 -8.61
C LEU A 33 1.15 -14.85 -7.37
N PRO A 34 1.80 -13.76 -6.90
CA PRO A 34 2.63 -13.85 -5.70
C PRO A 34 1.86 -14.26 -4.44
N ALA A 35 0.65 -13.74 -4.25
CA ALA A 35 -0.19 -14.09 -3.09
C ALA A 35 -0.70 -15.54 -3.20
N GLU A 36 -1.07 -15.96 -4.40
CA GLU A 36 -1.54 -17.32 -4.67
C GLU A 36 -0.42 -18.36 -4.51
N GLN A 37 0.78 -18.09 -5.04
CA GLN A 37 1.93 -18.98 -4.89
C GLN A 37 2.34 -19.14 -3.43
N TYR A 38 2.32 -18.04 -2.65
CA TYR A 38 2.58 -18.09 -1.22
C TYR A 38 1.54 -18.94 -0.48
N ALA A 39 0.26 -18.80 -0.82
CA ALA A 39 -0.82 -19.62 -0.26
C ALA A 39 -0.63 -21.11 -0.57
N VAL A 40 -0.27 -21.46 -1.82
CA VAL A 40 0.01 -22.85 -2.23
C VAL A 40 1.18 -23.44 -1.44
N GLN A 41 2.26 -22.68 -1.24
CA GLN A 41 3.45 -23.17 -0.54
C GLN A 41 3.23 -23.36 0.97
N THR A 42 2.41 -22.51 1.58
CA THR A 42 2.24 -22.46 3.04
C THR A 42 0.96 -23.13 3.54
N GLY A 43 0.02 -23.45 2.63
CA GLY A 43 -1.34 -23.90 2.98
C GLY A 43 -2.20 -22.82 3.64
N THR A 44 -1.72 -21.57 3.70
CA THR A 44 -2.43 -20.45 4.33
C THR A 44 -3.38 -19.82 3.33
N HIS A 45 -4.60 -19.49 3.78
CA HIS A 45 -5.56 -18.79 2.92
C HIS A 45 -4.97 -17.42 2.48
N PRO A 46 -4.96 -17.09 1.16
CA PRO A 46 -4.21 -15.94 0.63
C PRO A 46 -4.63 -14.62 1.26
N ARG A 47 -5.93 -14.43 1.54
CA ARG A 47 -6.44 -13.23 2.23
C ARG A 47 -5.77 -13.02 3.60
N ALA A 48 -5.63 -14.06 4.40
CA ALA A 48 -5.08 -13.94 5.76
C ALA A 48 -3.60 -13.54 5.73
N SER A 49 -2.81 -14.14 4.83
CA SER A 49 -1.41 -13.76 4.65
C SER A 49 -1.26 -12.35 4.10
N THR A 50 -2.11 -11.94 3.16
CA THR A 50 -2.07 -10.60 2.57
C THR A 50 -2.41 -9.54 3.61
N GLU A 51 -3.46 -9.72 4.39
CA GLU A 51 -3.84 -8.81 5.47
C GLU A 51 -2.74 -8.68 6.54
N ALA A 52 -2.15 -9.80 6.97
CA ALA A 52 -1.04 -9.79 7.92
C ALA A 52 0.19 -9.05 7.37
N ASN A 53 0.51 -9.23 6.09
CA ASN A 53 1.62 -8.53 5.43
C ASN A 53 1.36 -7.03 5.30
N MET A 54 0.13 -6.63 4.98
CA MET A 54 -0.27 -5.22 4.92
C MET A 54 -0.12 -4.54 6.28
N GLU A 55 -0.58 -5.16 7.37
CA GLU A 55 -0.43 -4.62 8.72
C GLU A 55 1.04 -4.48 9.13
N ASN A 56 1.87 -5.49 8.84
CA ASN A 56 3.30 -5.41 9.07
C ASN A 56 3.95 -4.25 8.30
N MET A 57 3.61 -4.08 7.01
CA MET A 57 4.12 -3.00 6.19
C MET A 57 3.66 -1.63 6.70
N LYS A 58 2.40 -1.47 7.13
CA LYS A 58 1.91 -0.23 7.76
C LYS A 58 2.75 0.14 8.98
N VAL A 59 3.04 -0.82 9.86
CA VAL A 59 3.88 -0.60 11.06
C VAL A 59 5.31 -0.20 10.66
N GLN A 60 5.91 -0.90 9.70
CA GLN A 60 7.25 -0.59 9.20
C GLN A 60 7.34 0.82 8.62
N LEU A 61 6.41 1.20 7.75
CA LEU A 61 6.38 2.52 7.13
C LEU A 61 6.08 3.63 8.14
N ARG A 62 5.22 3.37 9.14
CA ARG A 62 4.97 4.32 10.24
C ARG A 62 6.23 4.58 11.06
N ARG A 63 7.05 3.56 11.33
CA ARG A 63 8.32 3.71 12.06
C ARG A 63 9.35 4.56 11.29
N LEU A 64 9.27 4.57 9.96
CA LEU A 64 10.10 5.42 9.11
C LEU A 64 9.60 6.88 9.04
N GLY A 65 8.42 7.19 9.60
CA GLY A 65 7.88 8.55 9.63
C GLY A 65 7.38 9.06 8.28
N LEU A 66 7.05 8.17 7.34
CA LEU A 66 6.60 8.54 5.99
C LEU A 66 5.23 9.23 6.04
N GLY A 67 5.09 10.35 5.33
CA GLY A 67 3.91 11.21 5.33
C GLY A 67 2.91 10.87 4.23
N HIS A 68 2.44 9.62 4.19
CA HIS A 68 1.33 9.20 3.31
C HIS A 68 -0.04 9.57 3.92
N ASP A 69 -0.99 10.00 3.08
CA ASP A 69 -2.38 10.28 3.49
C ASP A 69 -3.20 8.99 3.56
N ASN A 70 -3.51 8.56 4.78
CA ASN A 70 -4.29 7.34 5.02
C ASN A 70 -5.73 7.40 4.51
N ARG A 71 -6.32 8.59 4.34
CA ARG A 71 -7.73 8.74 3.90
C ARG A 71 -7.94 8.31 2.45
N ARG A 72 -6.86 8.23 1.67
CA ARG A 72 -6.87 7.86 0.26
C ARG A 72 -5.98 6.66 -0.03
N SER A 73 -5.71 5.85 1.00
CA SER A 73 -5.06 4.56 0.87
C SER A 73 -6.11 3.47 0.65
N PHE A 74 -5.80 2.49 -0.18
CA PHE A 74 -6.67 1.35 -0.48
C PHE A 74 -5.83 0.09 -0.76
N ALA A 75 -6.45 -1.07 -0.70
CA ALA A 75 -5.86 -2.33 -1.14
C ALA A 75 -6.67 -2.91 -2.31
N THR A 76 -6.00 -3.50 -3.28
CA THR A 76 -6.68 -4.00 -4.49
C THR A 76 -7.62 -5.18 -4.21
N ILE A 77 -7.45 -5.86 -3.06
CA ILE A 77 -8.29 -6.98 -2.60
C ILE A 77 -9.62 -6.58 -1.96
N GLU A 78 -9.88 -5.28 -1.79
CA GLU A 78 -11.12 -4.78 -1.21
C GLU A 78 -12.23 -4.74 -2.25
N ALA A 79 -13.45 -5.10 -1.83
CA ALA A 79 -14.62 -5.14 -2.71
C ALA A 79 -14.96 -3.76 -3.29
N GLU A 80 -14.71 -2.71 -2.51
CA GLU A 80 -14.87 -1.32 -2.90
C GLU A 80 -13.92 -0.92 -4.04
N TYR A 81 -12.79 -1.63 -4.19
CA TYR A 81 -11.83 -1.43 -5.28
C TYR A 81 -12.17 -2.31 -6.47
N TYR A 82 -12.14 -3.64 -6.32
CA TYR A 82 -12.20 -4.54 -7.47
C TYR A 82 -13.56 -4.52 -8.19
N LYS A 83 -14.65 -4.03 -7.56
CA LYS A 83 -15.92 -3.81 -8.25
C LYS A 83 -15.79 -2.92 -9.49
N TRP A 84 -14.84 -1.98 -9.49
CA TRP A 84 -14.56 -1.12 -10.62
C TRP A 84 -13.78 -1.84 -11.71
N THR A 85 -12.91 -2.79 -11.33
CA THR A 85 -12.21 -3.68 -12.27
C THR A 85 -13.17 -4.66 -12.95
N GLN A 86 -14.22 -5.10 -12.26
CA GLN A 86 -15.26 -5.96 -12.84
C GLN A 86 -16.18 -5.23 -13.82
N TRP A 87 -16.28 -3.90 -13.70
CA TRP A 87 -17.16 -3.07 -14.53
C TRP A 87 -16.56 -2.69 -15.89
N ILE A 88 -15.22 -2.59 -15.97
CA ILE A 88 -14.46 -2.26 -17.19
C ILE A 88 -14.16 -3.54 -17.96
#